data_AF-A0AAW9EBL7-F1
#
_entry.id   AF-A0AAW9EBL7-F1
#
_cell.length_a   1.000
_cell.length_b   1.000
_cell.length_c   1.000
_cell.angle_alpha   90.00
_cell.angle_beta   90.00
_cell.angle_gamma   90.00
#
_symmetry.space_group_name_H-M   'P 1'
#
loop_
_entity.id
_entity.type
_entity.pdbx_description
1 polymer ?
#
loop_
_entity_poly.entity_id
_entity_poly.type
_entity_poly.pdbx_seq_one_letter_code
_entity_poly.pdbx_strand_id
1 'polypeptide(L)'
;MTIVKNVKETTNFYLPKGIITTGTMIGWPKKSPNEITTITYTFPDHNTYREIIKNKNPLTENMRKKTLKDIYEYYRLVNIREQKKQELNTIEDKDSEASKKRIKELEEGIKKIANDIYTILDNIPIYIYS
;
A
#
# COMPACT_ATOMS: atom_id res chain seq x y z
N MET A 1 -2.05 -8.72 -23.61
CA MET A 1 -0.98 -9.38 -22.82
C MET A 1 -0.66 -10.70 -23.50
N THR A 2 0.49 -10.79 -24.18
CA THR A 2 0.81 -11.95 -25.02
C THR A 2 1.43 -13.04 -24.15
N ILE A 3 0.67 -14.12 -23.89
CA ILE A 3 1.18 -15.30 -23.20
C ILE A 3 2.10 -16.04 -24.17
N VAL A 4 3.40 -16.05 -23.90
CA VAL A 4 4.40 -16.77 -24.70
C VAL A 4 4.24 -18.26 -24.42
N LYS A 5 3.72 -19.02 -25.40
CA LYS A 5 3.29 -20.43 -25.26
C LYS A 5 4.41 -21.49 -25.22
N ASN A 6 5.71 -21.11 -25.26
CA ASN A 6 6.82 -22.05 -25.56
C ASN A 6 7.92 -22.12 -24.48
N VAL A 7 7.58 -22.12 -23.19
CA VAL A 7 8.55 -22.29 -22.09
C VAL A 7 8.34 -23.65 -21.41
N LYS A 8 9.38 -24.50 -21.33
CA LYS A 8 9.26 -25.91 -20.90
C LYS A 8 9.42 -26.10 -19.39
N GLU A 9 10.30 -25.32 -18.76
CA GLU A 9 10.61 -25.39 -17.33
C GLU A 9 10.74 -23.95 -16.82
N THR A 10 9.88 -23.57 -15.88
CA THR A 10 9.86 -22.21 -15.31
C THR A 10 10.19 -22.23 -13.83
N THR A 11 11.05 -21.31 -13.39
CA THR A 11 11.28 -21.00 -11.98
C THR A 11 10.74 -19.60 -11.69
N ASN A 12 9.84 -19.49 -10.71
CA ASN A 12 9.23 -18.23 -10.32
C ASN A 12 9.88 -17.67 -9.04
N PHE A 13 10.34 -16.43 -9.11
CA PHE A 13 10.82 -15.65 -7.97
C PHE A 13 9.78 -14.57 -7.63
N TYR A 14 9.17 -14.68 -6.46
CA TYR A 14 8.19 -13.73 -5.97
C TYR A 14 8.88 -12.59 -5.23
N LEU A 15 8.85 -11.38 -5.79
CA LEU A 15 9.45 -10.18 -5.21
C LEU A 15 8.36 -9.19 -4.75
N PRO A 16 8.68 -8.23 -3.86
CA PRO A 16 7.74 -7.18 -3.45
C PRO A 16 7.22 -6.29 -4.58
N LYS A 17 7.93 -6.22 -5.71
CA LYS A 17 7.59 -5.36 -6.86
C LYS A 17 7.21 -6.12 -8.13
N GLY A 18 7.04 -7.44 -8.07
CA GLY A 18 6.70 -8.25 -9.25
C GLY A 18 7.14 -9.71 -9.15
N ILE A 19 6.89 -10.46 -10.21
CA ILE A 19 7.35 -11.84 -10.35
C ILE A 19 8.40 -11.88 -11.45
N ILE A 20 9.55 -12.46 -11.14
CA ILE A 20 10.53 -12.84 -12.15
C ILE A 20 10.30 -14.31 -12.47
N THR A 21 9.91 -14.59 -13.71
CA THR A 21 9.86 -15.96 -14.23
C THR A 21 11.08 -16.17 -15.09
N THR A 22 11.91 -17.13 -14.72
CA THR A 22 13.00 -17.60 -15.56
C THR A 22 12.61 -18.93 -16.18
N GLY A 23 13.10 -19.22 -17.37
CA GLY A 23 12.88 -20.52 -17.96
C GLY A 23 13.67 -20.76 -19.23
N THR A 24 13.45 -21.93 -19.82
CA THR A 24 14.05 -22.33 -21.09
C THR A 24 13.02 -22.28 -22.21
N MET A 25 13.25 -21.42 -23.21
CA MET A 25 12.50 -21.40 -24.46
C MET A 25 12.86 -22.60 -25.36
N ILE A 26 11.83 -23.27 -25.87
CA ILE A 26 11.99 -24.36 -26.85
C ILE A 26 12.45 -23.76 -28.19
N GLY A 27 13.54 -24.31 -28.76
CA GLY A 27 14.05 -23.91 -30.08
C GLY A 27 15.12 -22.81 -30.08
N TRP A 28 15.50 -22.27 -28.92
CA TRP A 28 16.59 -21.29 -28.82
C TRP A 28 17.94 -21.97 -28.51
N PRO A 29 19.05 -21.49 -29.11
CA PRO A 29 20.37 -22.07 -28.85
C PRO A 29 20.76 -21.87 -27.38
N LYS A 30 21.00 -22.97 -26.67
CA LYS A 30 21.58 -22.97 -25.33
C LYS A 30 23.10 -22.79 -25.45
N LYS A 31 23.74 -21.82 -24.78
CA LYS A 31 25.21 -21.82 -24.70
C LYS A 31 25.70 -22.81 -23.62
N SER A 32 24.83 -23.25 -22.70
CA SER A 32 25.11 -24.28 -21.69
C SER A 32 23.85 -25.12 -21.34
N PRO A 33 24.00 -26.41 -20.93
CA PRO A 33 22.86 -27.27 -20.55
C PRO A 33 21.94 -26.67 -19.47
N ASN A 34 22.51 -25.84 -18.60
CA ASN A 34 21.84 -25.24 -17.43
C ASN A 34 21.51 -23.75 -17.61
N GLU A 35 21.66 -23.20 -18.81
CA GLU A 35 21.45 -21.77 -19.04
C GLU A 35 19.98 -21.38 -19.22
N ILE A 36 19.60 -20.29 -18.55
CA ILE A 36 18.32 -19.63 -18.70
C ILE A 36 18.31 -18.90 -20.06
N THR A 37 17.36 -19.22 -20.93
CA THR A 37 17.23 -18.57 -22.25
C THR A 37 16.15 -17.50 -22.28
N THR A 38 15.33 -17.37 -21.23
CA THR A 38 14.38 -16.27 -21.08
C THR A 38 14.20 -15.82 -19.63
N ILE A 39 14.09 -14.51 -19.43
CA ILE A 39 13.72 -13.86 -18.17
C ILE A 39 12.53 -12.96 -18.47
N THR A 40 11.39 -13.20 -17.83
CA THR A 40 10.19 -12.38 -17.94
C THR A 40 9.95 -11.67 -16.62
N TYR A 41 9.86 -10.34 -16.66
CA TYR A 41 9.41 -9.53 -15.53
C TYR A 41 7.93 -9.24 -15.68
N THR A 42 7.12 -9.74 -14.75
CA THR A 42 5.69 -9.44 -14.72
C THR A 42 5.42 -8.48 -13.56
N PHE A 43 4.86 -7.31 -13.86
CA PHE A 43 4.34 -6.42 -12.84
C PHE A 43 3.30 -7.18 -11.99
N PRO A 44 3.32 -7.03 -10.66
CA PRO A 44 2.52 -7.86 -9.79
C PRO A 44 1.05 -7.54 -10.07
N ASP A 45 0.26 -8.59 -10.32
CA ASP A 45 -1.17 -8.49 -10.06
C ASP A 45 -1.31 -8.30 -8.54
N HIS A 46 -1.62 -7.06 -8.15
CA HIS A 46 -1.76 -6.66 -6.74
C HIS A 46 -2.73 -7.58 -5.99
N ASN A 47 -3.77 -8.10 -6.65
CA ASN A 47 -4.72 -9.04 -6.06
C ASN A 47 -4.08 -10.40 -5.74
N THR A 48 -3.32 -10.97 -6.68
CA THR A 48 -2.61 -12.24 -6.48
C THR A 48 -1.54 -12.12 -5.37
N TYR A 49 -0.78 -11.02 -5.34
CA TYR A 49 0.21 -10.78 -4.30
C TYR A 49 -0.43 -10.62 -2.91
N ARG A 50 -1.55 -9.88 -2.85
CA ARG A 50 -2.36 -9.71 -1.63
C ARG A 50 -2.84 -11.05 -1.09
N GLU A 51 -3.39 -11.91 -1.93
CA GLU A 51 -3.86 -13.26 -1.54
C GLU A 51 -2.70 -14.15 -1.06
N ILE A 52 -1.53 -14.11 -1.71
CA ILE A 52 -0.34 -14.87 -1.26
C ILE A 52 0.11 -14.41 0.13
N ILE A 53 0.18 -13.09 0.40
CA ILE A 53 0.60 -12.60 1.72
C ILE A 53 -0.44 -12.96 2.79
N LYS A 54 -1.72 -12.80 2.48
CA LYS A 54 -2.84 -13.15 3.37
C LYS A 54 -2.83 -14.64 3.73
N ASN A 55 -2.54 -15.52 2.77
CA ASN A 55 -2.41 -16.96 3.00
C ASN A 55 -1.16 -17.32 3.82
N LYS A 56 -0.05 -16.59 3.65
CA LYS A 56 1.16 -16.78 4.48
C LYS A 56 1.01 -16.24 5.90
N ASN A 57 0.22 -15.17 6.09
CA ASN A 57 0.04 -14.50 7.38
C ASN A 57 -1.45 -14.34 7.70
N PRO A 58 -2.18 -15.44 7.96
CA PRO A 58 -3.60 -15.38 8.23
C PRO A 58 -3.88 -14.61 9.52
N LEU A 59 -4.75 -13.60 9.45
CA LEU A 59 -5.19 -12.87 10.64
C LEU A 59 -6.11 -13.74 11.48
N THR A 60 -5.83 -13.80 12.77
CA THR A 60 -6.78 -14.29 13.79
C THR A 60 -8.00 -13.38 13.83
N GLU A 61 -9.12 -13.88 14.34
CA GLU A 61 -10.36 -13.10 14.41
C GLU A 61 -10.21 -11.83 15.27
N ASN A 62 -9.45 -11.91 16.36
CA ASN A 62 -9.13 -10.73 17.18
C ASN A 62 -8.33 -9.68 16.41
N MET A 63 -7.36 -10.10 15.59
CA MET A 63 -6.61 -9.18 14.74
C MET A 63 -7.54 -8.53 13.71
N ARG A 64 -8.44 -9.28 13.07
CA ARG A 64 -9.43 -8.72 12.13
C ARG A 64 -10.33 -7.68 12.79
N LYS A 65 -10.85 -7.97 13.98
CA LYS A 65 -11.67 -7.03 14.77
C LYS A 65 -10.90 -5.77 15.13
N LYS A 66 -9.64 -5.91 15.55
CA LYS A 66 -8.75 -4.76 15.83
C LYS A 66 -8.53 -3.93 14.56
N THR A 67 -8.15 -4.57 13.46
CA THR A 67 -7.89 -3.89 12.20
C THR A 67 -9.13 -3.14 11.66
N LEU A 68 -10.33 -3.71 11.79
CA LEU A 68 -11.56 -3.00 11.41
C LEU A 68 -11.78 -1.73 12.26
N LYS A 69 -11.47 -1.77 13.56
CA LYS A 69 -11.52 -0.58 14.43
C LYS A 69 -10.49 0.45 14.02
N ASP A 70 -9.26 0.02 13.71
CA ASP A 70 -8.17 0.89 13.27
C ASP A 70 -8.53 1.58 11.94
N ILE A 71 -9.12 0.85 10.98
CA ILE A 71 -9.60 1.41 9.70
C ILE A 71 -10.71 2.44 9.93
N TYR A 72 -11.68 2.13 10.81
CA TYR A 72 -12.75 3.08 11.14
C TYR A 72 -12.18 4.37 11.74
N GLU A 73 -11.26 4.25 12.70
CA GLU A 73 -10.65 5.40 13.35
C GLU A 73 -9.80 6.21 12.37
N TYR A 74 -9.08 5.55 11.45
CA TYR A 74 -8.38 6.22 10.34
C TYR A 74 -9.32 7.13 9.55
N TYR A 75 -10.44 6.61 9.04
CA TYR A 75 -11.37 7.42 8.24
C TYR A 75 -12.03 8.54 9.06
N ARG A 76 -12.35 8.29 10.33
CA ARG A 76 -12.88 9.31 11.24
C ARG A 76 -11.88 10.46 11.41
N LEU A 77 -10.61 10.16 11.66
CA LEU A 77 -9.56 11.16 11.82
C LEU A 77 -9.28 11.93 10.53
N VAL A 78 -9.27 11.25 9.37
CA VAL A 78 -9.15 11.90 8.07
C VAL A 78 -10.28 12.91 7.88
N ASN A 79 -11.52 12.54 8.19
CA ASN A 79 -12.67 13.45 8.08
C ASN A 79 -12.54 14.68 9.00
N ILE A 80 -12.16 14.48 10.27
CA ILE A 80 -11.94 15.59 11.21
C ILE A 80 -10.82 16.52 10.72
N ARG A 81 -9.73 15.95 10.19
CA ARG A 81 -8.63 16.73 9.62
C ARG A 81 -9.08 17.58 8.44
N GLU A 82 -9.88 17.04 7.53
CA GLU A 82 -10.41 17.79 6.39
C GLU A 82 -11.38 18.90 6.83
N GLN A 83 -12.24 18.65 7.82
CA GLN A 83 -13.08 19.70 8.41
C GLN A 83 -12.25 20.86 8.98
N LYS A 84 -11.17 20.56 9.72
CA LYS A 84 -10.27 21.59 10.26
C LYS A 84 -9.56 22.39 9.17
N LYS A 85 -9.16 21.75 8.08
CA LYS A 85 -8.58 22.44 6.92
C LYS A 85 -9.59 23.34 6.22
N GLN A 86 -10.83 22.88 6.07
CA GLN A 86 -11.91 23.70 5.52
C GLN A 86 -12.14 24.93 6.39
N GLU A 87 -12.25 24.75 7.71
CA GLU A 87 -12.36 25.86 8.66
C GLU A 87 -11.21 26.85 8.51
N LEU A 88 -9.97 26.36 8.47
CA LEU A 88 -8.77 27.19 8.28
C LEU A 88 -8.82 28.01 6.99
N ASN A 89 -9.33 27.42 5.90
CA ASN A 89 -9.45 28.09 4.61
C ASN A 89 -10.57 29.15 4.58
N THR A 90 -11.59 29.02 5.43
CA THR A 90 -12.72 29.96 5.51
C THR A 90 -12.45 31.20 6.40
N ILE A 91 -11.32 31.27 7.09
CA ILE A 91 -10.95 32.44 7.90
C ILE A 91 -10.56 33.59 6.96
N GLU A 92 -11.41 34.61 6.89
CA GLU A 92 -11.26 35.78 6.01
C GLU A 92 -10.22 36.77 6.53
N ASP A 93 -10.41 37.31 7.74
CA ASP A 93 -9.46 38.21 8.39
C ASP A 93 -8.42 37.42 9.16
N LYS A 94 -7.28 37.12 8.54
CA LYS A 94 -6.19 36.36 9.15
C LYS A 94 -5.31 37.19 10.09
N ASP A 95 -5.44 38.50 10.06
CA ASP A 95 -4.57 39.41 10.81
C ASP A 95 -5.13 39.78 12.18
N SER A 96 -6.43 39.56 12.41
CA SER A 96 -7.04 39.69 13.73
C SER A 96 -6.39 38.76 14.76
N GLU A 97 -6.25 39.24 16.00
CA GLU A 97 -5.65 38.48 17.09
C GLU A 97 -6.41 37.19 17.39
N ALA A 98 -7.75 37.24 17.29
CA ALA A 98 -8.62 36.08 17.46
C ALA A 98 -8.40 35.05 16.35
N SER A 99 -8.26 35.49 15.10
CA SER A 99 -7.99 34.63 13.95
C SER A 99 -6.62 33.99 14.03
N LYS A 100 -5.58 34.74 14.40
CA LYS A 100 -4.22 34.19 14.60
C LYS A 100 -4.20 33.08 15.63
N LYS A 101 -4.89 33.29 16.77
CA LYS A 101 -5.04 32.26 17.80
C LYS A 101 -5.75 31.02 17.25
N ARG A 102 -6.87 31.20 16.54
CA ARG A 102 -7.64 30.09 15.97
C ARG A 102 -6.87 29.32 14.89
N ILE A 103 -6.16 30.02 14.01
CA ILE A 103 -5.30 29.44 12.98
C ILE A 103 -4.26 28.52 13.64
N LYS A 104 -3.57 29.00 14.68
CA LYS A 104 -2.57 28.21 15.40
C LYS A 104 -3.16 26.95 16.03
N GLU A 105 -4.32 27.06 16.69
CA GLU A 105 -5.04 25.91 17.26
C GLU A 105 -5.43 24.87 16.19
N LEU A 106 -5.88 25.33 15.02
CA LEU A 106 -6.25 24.46 13.90
C LEU A 106 -5.02 23.75 13.31
N GLU A 107 -3.91 24.47 13.10
CA GLU A 107 -2.66 23.91 12.58
C GLU A 107 -2.06 22.87 13.52
N GLU A 108 -2.00 23.15 14.82
CA GLU A 108 -1.55 22.19 15.84
C GLU A 108 -2.47 20.96 15.87
N GLY A 109 -3.79 21.16 15.80
CA GLY A 109 -4.76 20.07 15.71
C GLY A 109 -4.58 19.20 14.47
N ILE A 110 -4.35 19.80 13.30
CA ILE A 110 -4.10 19.08 12.05
C ILE A 110 -2.81 18.25 12.13
N LYS A 111 -1.74 18.81 12.70
CA LYS A 111 -0.46 18.09 12.91
C LYS A 111 -0.63 16.90 13.84
N LYS A 112 -1.34 17.07 14.96
CA LYS A 112 -1.60 15.97 15.90
C LYS A 112 -2.37 14.84 15.24
N ILE A 113 -3.45 15.16 14.52
CA ILE A 113 -4.24 14.16 13.79
C ILE A 113 -3.41 13.44 12.72
N ALA A 114 -2.50 14.15 12.04
CA ALA A 114 -1.61 13.52 11.07
C ALA A 114 -0.70 12.46 11.73
N ASN A 115 -0.14 12.74 12.91
CA ASN A 115 0.67 11.78 13.67
C ASN A 115 -0.16 10.57 14.14
N ASP A 116 -1.40 10.80 14.60
CA ASP A 116 -2.31 9.73 15.00
C ASP A 116 -2.65 8.83 13.81
N ILE A 117 -2.87 9.42 12.62
CA ILE A 117 -3.09 8.69 11.37
C ILE A 117 -1.89 7.79 11.01
N TYR A 118 -0.66 8.30 11.08
CA TYR A 118 0.54 7.49 10.81
C TYR A 118 0.64 6.29 11.76
N THR A 119 0.39 6.52 13.05
CA THR A 119 0.38 5.47 14.07
C THR A 119 -0.68 4.40 13.78
N ILE A 120 -1.86 4.79 13.30
CA ILE A 120 -2.91 3.84 12.91
C ILE A 120 -2.51 3.04 11.66
N LEU A 121 -1.94 3.70 10.65
CA LEU A 121 -1.50 3.02 9.42
C LEU A 121 -0.43 1.96 9.71
N ASP A 122 0.50 2.22 10.63
CA ASP A 122 1.50 1.23 11.06
C ASP A 122 0.88 -0.01 11.73
N ASN A 123 -0.32 0.12 12.32
CA ASN A 123 -1.04 -1.00 12.94
C ASN A 123 -1.83 -1.86 11.94
N ILE A 124 -2.03 -1.40 10.70
CA ILE A 124 -2.88 -2.08 9.73
C ILE A 124 -2.00 -2.92 8.78
N PRO A 125 -2.22 -4.24 8.68
CA PRO A 125 -1.49 -5.10 7.77
C PRO A 125 -1.51 -4.58 6.31
N ILE A 126 -0.33 -4.50 5.69
CA ILE A 126 -0.06 -3.91 4.37
C ILE A 126 -0.99 -4.46 3.26
N TYR A 127 -1.40 -5.73 3.36
CA TYR A 127 -2.26 -6.41 2.39
C TYR A 127 -3.76 -6.10 2.52
N ILE A 128 -4.16 -5.16 3.38
CA ILE A 128 -5.55 -4.66 3.42
C ILE A 128 -5.71 -3.43 2.50
N TYR A 129 -4.62 -2.71 2.25
CA TYR A 129 -4.60 -1.47 1.45
C TYR A 129 -3.98 -1.61 0.04
N SER A 130 -3.31 -2.71 -0.30
CA SER A 130 -2.53 -2.88 -1.55
C SER A 130 -3.26 -3.47 -2.74
#